data_AF-A0A8S9G5A1-F1
#
_entry.id   AF-A0A8S9G5A1-F1
#
_cell.length_a   1.000
_cell.length_b   1.000
_cell.length_c   1.000
_cell.angle_alpha   90.00
_cell.angle_beta   90.00
_cell.angle_gamma   90.00
#
_symmetry.space_group_name_H-M   'P 1'
#
loop_
_entity.id
_entity.type
_entity.pdbx_description
1 polymer ?
#
loop_
_entity_poly.entity_id
_entity_poly.type
_entity_poly.pdbx_seq_one_letter_code
_entity_poly.pdbx_strand_id
1 'polypeptide(L)'
;MSVQQIDGWRFFVQGGRKDCVVDLERRKCDCGVYGVEKIPCSHAIAVGSYAGLHISTLVCPVYSKDTLFAGYSENIYPCAGQQVEARTCFLLEVKRGPGR
;
A
#
# COMPACT_ATOMS: atom_id res chain seq x y z
N MET A 1 5.24 21.29 -3.13
CA MET A 1 4.52 20.90 -4.35
C MET A 1 3.21 21.67 -4.37
N SER A 2 2.80 22.22 -5.51
CA SER A 2 1.49 22.84 -5.68
C SER A 2 0.55 21.87 -6.42
N VAL A 3 -0.72 21.87 -6.05
CA VAL A 3 -1.74 20.97 -6.62
C VAL A 3 -2.82 21.82 -7.27
N GLN A 4 -3.19 21.45 -8.49
CA GLN A 4 -4.29 22.06 -9.25
C GLN A 4 -5.23 20.94 -9.70
N GLN A 5 -6.52 21.09 -9.45
CA GLN A 5 -7.51 20.13 -9.94
C GLN A 5 -7.73 20.34 -11.44
N ILE A 6 -7.65 19.27 -12.22
CA ILE A 6 -7.95 19.27 -13.66
C ILE A 6 -9.44 18.94 -13.85
N ASP A 7 -9.88 17.84 -13.24
CA ASP A 7 -11.29 17.42 -13.17
C ASP A 7 -11.55 16.55 -11.94
N GLY A 8 -12.69 15.87 -11.88
CA GLY A 8 -13.18 15.12 -10.71
C GLY A 8 -12.09 14.34 -9.95
N TRP A 9 -11.35 13.47 -10.65
CA TRP A 9 -10.34 12.60 -10.04
C TRP A 9 -8.90 12.88 -10.51
N ARG A 10 -8.70 13.83 -11.43
CA ARG A 10 -7.38 14.14 -12.01
C ARG A 10 -6.84 15.47 -11.52
N PHE A 11 -5.56 15.47 -11.15
CA PHE A 11 -4.88 16.61 -10.56
C PHE A 11 -3.52 16.80 -11.21
N PHE A 12 -3.16 18.04 -11.48
CA PHE A 12 -1.82 18.43 -11.88
C PHE A 12 -1.02 18.82 -10.63
N VAL A 13 0.16 18.23 -10.47
CA VAL A 13 1.06 18.50 -9.34
C VAL A 13 2.37 19.03 -9.85
N GLN A 14 2.72 20.25 -9.45
CA GLN A 14 4.03 20.85 -9.75
C GLN A 14 5.03 20.61 -8.61
N GLY A 15 6.25 20.26 -9.00
CA GLY A 15 7.37 20.00 -8.10
C GLY A 15 7.63 18.51 -7.82
N GLY A 16 8.62 18.26 -6.95
CA GLY A 16 9.20 16.92 -6.77
C GLY A 16 10.31 16.65 -7.78
N ARG A 17 10.39 15.42 -8.31
CA ARG A 17 11.36 15.09 -9.37
C ARG A 17 10.96 15.63 -10.75
N LYS A 18 9.65 15.68 -11.02
CA LYS A 18 9.04 16.22 -12.23
C LYS A 18 7.58 16.54 -11.92
N ASP A 19 7.00 17.45 -12.69
CA ASP A 19 5.57 17.69 -12.66
C ASP A 19 4.82 16.45 -13.14
N CYS A 20 3.68 16.15 -12.54
CA CYS A 20 2.93 14.92 -12.80
C CYS A 20 1.43 15.17 -12.80
N VAL A 21 0.71 14.44 -13.66
CA VAL A 21 -0.71 14.22 -13.48
C VAL A 21 -0.92 13.00 -12.56
N VAL A 22 -1.79 13.18 -11.57
CA VAL A 22 -2.25 12.14 -10.66
C VAL A 22 -3.72 11.87 -10.97
N ASP A 23 -4.04 10.60 -11.16
CA ASP A 23 -5.40 10.09 -11.33
C ASP A 23 -5.72 9.21 -10.11
N LEU A 24 -6.57 9.72 -9.21
CA LEU A 24 -6.91 9.02 -7.98
C LEU A 24 -7.87 7.85 -8.21
N GLU A 25 -8.74 7.92 -9.22
CA GLU A 25 -9.68 6.85 -9.57
C GLU A 25 -8.92 5.62 -10.08
N ARG A 26 -7.96 5.84 -10.99
CA ARG A 26 -7.10 4.79 -11.54
C ARG A 26 -5.88 4.47 -10.68
N ARG A 27 -5.72 5.17 -9.55
CA ARG A 27 -4.57 5.07 -8.63
C ARG A 27 -3.23 5.14 -9.35
N LYS A 28 -3.08 6.15 -10.21
CA LYS A 28 -1.93 6.31 -11.09
C LYS A 28 -1.31 7.70 -10.93
N CYS A 29 0.00 7.76 -11.10
CA CYS A 29 0.74 9.01 -11.25
C CYS A 29 1.71 8.86 -12.44
N ASP A 30 1.92 9.93 -13.20
CA ASP A 30 2.86 9.95 -14.33
C ASP A 30 4.31 9.70 -13.94
N CYS A 31 4.66 9.79 -12.66
CA CYS A 31 5.96 9.34 -12.16
C CYS A 31 6.12 7.81 -12.18
N GLY A 32 5.05 7.05 -12.45
CA GLY A 32 5.04 5.59 -12.57
C GLY A 32 4.96 4.87 -11.21
N VAL A 33 5.53 5.45 -10.16
CA VAL A 33 5.63 4.86 -8.82
C VAL A 33 4.27 4.38 -8.30
N TYR A 34 3.25 5.26 -8.29
CA TYR A 34 1.96 4.91 -7.71
C TYR A 34 1.28 3.74 -8.43
N GLY A 35 1.38 3.66 -9.76
CA GLY A 35 0.79 2.55 -10.52
C GLY A 35 1.53 1.22 -10.32
N VAL A 36 2.86 1.25 -10.17
CA VAL A 36 3.71 0.06 -10.02
C VAL A 36 3.67 -0.46 -8.58
N GLU A 37 3.96 0.41 -7.62
CA GLU A 37 4.03 0.04 -6.20
C GLU A 37 2.65 -0.11 -5.58
N LYS A 38 1.60 0.45 -6.20
CA LYS A 38 0.24 0.51 -5.65
C LYS A 38 0.18 1.17 -4.27
N ILE A 39 1.21 1.95 -3.94
CA ILE A 39 1.38 2.78 -2.75
C ILE A 39 1.50 4.23 -3.23
N PRO A 40 0.82 5.20 -2.59
CA PRO A 40 0.87 6.60 -3.02
C PRO A 40 2.29 7.15 -3.06
N CYS A 41 2.72 7.67 -4.21
CA CYS A 41 3.95 8.44 -4.32
C CYS A 41 3.79 9.83 -3.68
N SER A 42 4.88 10.60 -3.55
CA SER A 42 4.83 11.95 -2.97
C SER A 42 3.83 12.88 -3.68
N HIS A 43 3.65 12.75 -5.00
CA HIS A 43 2.63 13.49 -5.75
C HIS A 43 1.21 13.08 -5.35
N ALA A 44 0.93 11.78 -5.26
CA ALA A 44 -0.38 11.27 -4.86
C ALA A 44 -0.70 11.60 -3.40
N ILE A 45 0.30 11.62 -2.51
CA ILE A 45 0.16 12.09 -1.13
C ILE A 45 -0.23 13.57 -1.12
N ALA A 46 0.46 14.41 -1.90
CA ALA A 46 0.14 15.83 -1.98
C ALA A 46 -1.32 16.07 -2.45
N VAL A 47 -1.77 15.30 -3.45
CA VAL A 47 -3.16 15.36 -3.93
C VAL A 47 -4.14 14.85 -2.87
N GLY A 48 -3.84 13.76 -2.18
CA GLY A 48 -4.67 13.24 -1.10
C GLY A 48 -4.86 14.26 0.02
N SER A 49 -3.77 14.91 0.45
CA SER A 49 -3.83 15.99 1.43
C SER A 49 -4.63 17.20 0.93
N TYR A 50 -4.45 17.59 -0.34
CA TYR A 50 -5.21 18.68 -0.96
C TYR A 50 -6.72 18.38 -1.02
N ALA A 51 -7.09 17.14 -1.38
CA ALA A 51 -8.48 16.69 -1.48
C ALA A 51 -9.12 16.32 -0.13
N GLY A 52 -8.41 16.47 0.99
CA GLY A 52 -8.91 16.09 2.32
C GLY A 52 -9.11 14.57 2.50
N LEU A 53 -8.44 13.76 1.68
CA LEU A 53 -8.51 12.30 1.75
C LEU A 53 -7.52 11.77 2.78
N HIS A 54 -7.95 10.76 3.53
CA HIS A 54 -7.03 10.02 4.39
C HIS A 54 -6.11 9.15 3.53
N ILE A 55 -4.79 9.35 3.62
CA ILE A 55 -3.82 8.72 2.72
C ILE A 55 -3.92 7.18 2.69
N SER A 56 -4.34 6.55 3.80
CA SER A 56 -4.51 5.09 3.81
C SER A 56 -5.58 4.58 2.84
N THR A 57 -6.55 5.40 2.44
CA THR A 57 -7.59 5.00 1.46
C THR A 57 -7.03 4.90 0.04
N LEU A 58 -5.92 5.61 -0.22
CA LEU A 58 -5.21 5.60 -1.49
C LEU A 58 -4.29 4.38 -1.63
N VAL A 59 -3.89 3.75 -0.53
CA VAL A 59 -3.09 2.52 -0.54
C VAL A 59 -3.93 1.35 -1.08
N CYS A 60 -3.33 0.51 -1.93
CA CYS A 60 -4.02 -0.68 -2.44
C CYS A 60 -4.38 -1.66 -1.32
N PRO A 61 -5.61 -2.22 -1.31
CA PRO A 61 -6.03 -3.20 -0.31
C PRO A 61 -5.14 -4.44 -0.22
N VAL A 62 -4.31 -4.72 -1.24
CA VAL A 62 -3.32 -5.82 -1.18
C VAL A 62 -2.35 -5.70 0.00
N TYR A 63 -2.13 -4.49 0.49
CA TYR A 63 -1.28 -4.22 1.66
C TYR A 63 -2.07 -4.22 2.99
N SER A 64 -3.36 -4.57 2.98
CA SER A 64 -4.14 -4.67 4.21
C SER A 64 -3.76 -5.92 5.01
N LYS A 65 -3.98 -5.86 6.33
CA LYS A 65 -3.85 -7.05 7.20
C LYS A 65 -4.79 -8.16 6.76
N ASP A 66 -6.01 -7.82 6.33
CA ASP A 66 -6.99 -8.80 5.89
C ASP A 66 -6.49 -9.56 4.65
N THR A 67 -5.90 -8.86 3.67
CA THR A 67 -5.32 -9.52 2.50
C THR A 67 -4.10 -10.37 2.87
N LEU A 68 -3.28 -9.90 3.82
CA LEU A 68 -2.18 -10.71 4.36
C LEU A 68 -2.70 -11.98 5.03
N PHE A 69 -3.68 -11.88 5.94
CA PHE A 69 -4.24 -13.05 6.61
C PHE A 69 -4.92 -14.01 5.64
N ALA A 70 -5.65 -13.50 4.65
CA ALA A 70 -6.26 -14.32 3.62
C ALA A 70 -5.22 -15.02 2.73
N GLY A 71 -4.13 -14.34 2.38
CA GLY A 71 -3.05 -14.93 1.55
C GLY A 71 -2.29 -16.06 2.26
N TYR A 72 -2.27 -16.05 3.59
CA TYR A 72 -1.59 -17.04 4.43
C TYR A 72 -2.58 -17.88 5.26
N SER A 73 -3.84 -17.97 4.85
CA SER A 73 -4.84 -18.78 5.57
C SER A 73 -4.56 -20.28 5.46
N GLU A 74 -3.91 -20.67 4.37
CA GLU A 74 -3.56 -22.06 4.07
C GLU A 74 -2.14 -22.40 4.50
N ASN A 75 -1.89 -23.69 4.73
CA ASN A 75 -0.58 -24.19 5.08
C ASN A 75 0.42 -24.01 3.91
N ILE A 76 1.61 -23.50 4.23
CA ILE A 76 2.72 -23.42 3.27
C ILE A 76 3.51 -24.73 3.34
N TYR A 77 3.39 -25.55 2.29
CA TYR A 77 4.14 -26.79 2.15
C TYR A 77 5.46 -26.58 1.41
N PRO A 78 6.51 -27.33 1.75
CA PRO A 78 7.76 -27.28 1.00
C PRO A 78 7.60 -27.85 -0.41
N CYS A 79 8.43 -27.35 -1.33
CA CYS A 79 8.56 -27.93 -2.66
C CYS A 79 9.08 -29.37 -2.57
N ALA A 80 8.62 -30.23 -3.47
CA ALA A 80 9.06 -31.62 -3.53
C ALA A 80 10.59 -31.70 -3.67
N GLY A 81 11.24 -32.50 -2.81
CA GLY A 81 12.70 -32.69 -2.81
C GLY A 81 13.50 -31.66 -2.01
N GLN A 82 12.87 -30.65 -1.42
CA GLN A 82 13.56 -29.71 -0.55
C GLN A 82 13.75 -30.30 0.85
N GLN A 83 15.01 -30.37 1.30
CA GLN A 83 15.33 -30.68 2.70
C GLN A 83 14.87 -29.50 3.56
N VAL A 84 13.86 -29.73 4.40
CA VAL A 84 13.35 -28.72 5.34
C VAL A 84 13.96 -29.02 6.70
N GLU A 85 14.69 -28.06 7.25
CA GLU A 85 15.09 -28.10 8.66
C GLU A 85 13.81 -28.11 9.50
N ALA A 86 13.62 -29.17 10.30
CA ALA A 86 12.47 -29.28 11.19
C ALA A 86 12.56 -28.21 12.28
N ARG A 87 11.99 -27.04 12.02
CA ARG A 87 11.82 -25.97 13.01
C ARG A 87 10.40 -26.01 13.52
N THR A 88 10.26 -26.16 14.84
CA THR A 88 8.96 -25.97 15.49
C THR A 88 8.54 -24.52 15.32
N CYS A 89 7.45 -24.27 14.59
CA CYS A 89 6.82 -22.96 14.57
C CYS A 89 6.28 -22.69 15.98
N PHE A 90 7.01 -21.91 16.76
CA PHE A 90 6.48 -21.40 18.01
C PHE A 90 5.32 -20.47 17.69
N LEU A 91 4.15 -20.75 18.27
CA LEU A 91 3.05 -19.79 18.28
C LEU A 91 3.60 -18.49 18.85
N LEU A 92 3.43 -17.37 18.14
CA LEU A 92 3.81 -16.05 18.67
C LEU A 92 3.24 -15.94 20.08
N GLU A 93 4.08 -15.75 21.09
CA GLU A 93 3.62 -15.53 22.45
C GLU A 93 2.68 -14.32 22.43
N VAL A 94 1.37 -14.57 22.53
CA VAL A 94 0.38 -13.51 22.66
C VAL A 94 0.67 -12.85 24.00
N LYS A 95 1.39 -11.71 23.96
CA LYS A 95 1.57 -10.86 25.14
C LYS A 95 0.19 -10.40 25.59
N ARG A 96 -0.37 -11.11 26.57
CA ARG A 96 -1.55 -10.65 27.29
C ARG A 96 -1.15 -9.37 27.99
N GLY A 97 -1.72 -8.24 27.57
CA GLY A 97 -1.55 -6.97 28.29
C GLY A 97 -1.95 -7.13 29.75
N PRO A 98 -1.47 -6.26 30.65
CA PRO A 98 -1.85 -6.33 32.06
C PRO A 98 -3.38 -6.31 32.15
N GLY A 99 -3.94 -7.38 32.71
CA GLY A 99 -5.37 -7.51 32.94
C GLY A 99 -5.86 -6.33 33.78
N ARG A 100 -7.09 -5.89 33.52
CA ARG A 100 -7.78 -4.92 34.37
C ARG A 100 -7.88 -5.43 35.81
#